data_AF-A0A6S7BHE7-F1
#
_entry.id   AF-A0A6S7BHE7-F1
#
_cell.length_a   1.000
_cell.length_b   1.000
_cell.length_c   1.000
_cell.angle_alpha   90.00
_cell.angle_beta   90.00
_cell.angle_gamma   90.00
#
_symmetry.space_group_name_H-M   'P 1'
#
loop_
_entity.id
_entity.type
_entity.pdbx_description
1 polymer ?
#
loop_
_entity_poly.entity_id
_entity_poly.type
_entity_poly.pdbx_seq_one_letter_code
_entity_poly.pdbx_strand_id
1 'polypeptide(L)' 'MKSQISYRKLDGSDGVALVNGGISDSQQAKQELANWLDLPAADAAGGNPDDVDGRLRRGGIEPGSVEFNHISE' A
#
# COMPACT_ATOMS: atom_id res chain seq x y z
N MET A 1 -16.13 -9.09 -0.42
CA MET A 1 -14.82 -9.68 -0.07
C MET A 1 -13.95 -8.58 0.47
N LYS A 2 -13.26 -8.80 1.58
CA LYS A 2 -12.30 -7.84 2.13
C LYS A 2 -10.89 -8.36 1.88
N SER A 3 -9.92 -7.47 1.88
CA SER A 3 -8.52 -7.87 1.87
C SER A 3 -7.78 -7.20 3.01
N GLN A 4 -6.96 -7.97 3.69
CA GLN A 4 -6.06 -7.48 4.73
C GLN A 4 -4.69 -7.30 4.10
N ILE A 5 -4.10 -6.11 4.26
CA ILE A 5 -2.77 -5.79 3.79
C ILE A 5 -1.87 -5.63 5.01
N SER A 6 -0.86 -6.47 5.11
CA SER A 6 0.19 -6.38 6.13
C SER A 6 1.41 -5.71 5.50
N TYR A 7 2.03 -4.77 6.21
CA TYR A 7 3.20 -4.06 5.72
C TYR A 7 4.15 -3.72 6.86
N ARG A 8 5.43 -3.55 6.52
CA ARG A 8 6.44 -3.04 7.45
C ARG A 8 6.73 -1.58 7.14
N LYS A 9 6.87 -0.76 8.19
CA LYS A 9 7.33 0.62 8.10
C LYS A 9 8.85 0.67 8.08
N LEU A 10 9.41 1.71 7.45
CA LEU A 10 10.85 1.98 7.40
C LEU A 10 11.45 2.23 8.80
N ASP A 11 10.61 2.61 9.76
CA ASP A 11 10.96 2.75 11.18
C ASP A 11 11.15 1.38 11.89
N GLY A 12 10.80 0.26 11.24
CA GLY A 12 10.86 -1.09 11.81
C GLY A 12 9.54 -1.57 12.43
N SER A 13 8.59 -0.66 12.64
CA SER A 13 7.24 -0.96 13.08
C SER A 13 6.42 -1.70 12.01
N ASP A 14 5.64 -2.72 12.36
CA ASP A 14 4.64 -3.32 11.47
C ASP A 14 3.31 -2.55 11.45
N GLY A 15 2.51 -2.79 10.42
CA GLY A 15 1.21 -2.18 10.20
C GLY A 15 0.28 -3.11 9.42
N VAL A 16 -1.02 -2.95 9.64
CA VAL A 16 -2.07 -3.69 8.96
C VAL A 16 -3.14 -2.71 8.48
N ALA A 17 -3.53 -2.80 7.21
CA ALA A 17 -4.63 -2.07 6.62
C ALA A 17 -5.73 -3.04 6.17
N LEU A 18 -6.98 -2.72 6.49
CA LEU A 18 -8.14 -3.47 6.03
C LEU A 18 -8.79 -2.69 4.89
N VAL A 19 -8.73 -3.26 3.69
CA VAL A 19 -9.29 -2.65 2.49
C VAL A 19 -10.54 -3.41 2.05
N ASN A 20 -11.52 -2.67 1.54
CA ASN A 20 -12.76 -3.25 1.05
C ASN A 20 -12.62 -3.46 -0.46
N GLY A 21 -12.57 -4.71 -0.90
CA GLY A 21 -12.28 -5.06 -2.28
C GLY A 21 -11.49 -6.36 -2.37
N GLY A 22 -11.37 -6.91 -3.57
CA GLY A 22 -10.48 -8.02 -3.86
C GLY A 22 -9.20 -7.50 -4.48
N ILE A 23 -8.10 -7.58 -3.73
CA ILE A 23 -6.76 -7.34 -4.30
C ILE A 23 -6.47 -8.48 -5.29
N SER A 24 -5.92 -8.18 -6.45
CA SER A 24 -5.58 -9.23 -7.43
C SER A 24 -4.07 -9.38 -7.64
N ASP A 25 -3.30 -8.37 -7.26
CA ASP A 25 -1.86 -8.32 -7.44
C ASP A 25 -1.22 -7.42 -6.37
N SER A 26 0.08 -7.60 -6.14
CA SER A 26 0.89 -6.84 -5.20
C SER A 26 0.90 -5.34 -5.49
N GLN A 27 0.91 -4.92 -6.76
CA GLN A 27 0.82 -3.51 -7.14
C GLN A 27 -0.53 -2.92 -6.72
N GLN A 28 -1.62 -3.67 -6.89
CA GLN A 28 -2.93 -3.23 -6.43
C GLN A 28 -2.99 -3.14 -4.89
N ALA A 29 -2.35 -4.07 -4.17
CA ALA A 29 -2.23 -4.00 -2.71
C ALA A 29 -1.54 -2.71 -2.27
N LYS A 30 -0.40 -2.38 -2.88
CA LYS A 30 0.35 -1.16 -2.59
C LYS A 30 -0.49 0.10 -2.86
N GLN A 31 -1.26 0.09 -3.95
CA GLN A 31 -2.14 1.20 -4.34
C GLN A 31 -3.23 1.42 -3.30
N GLU A 32 -3.92 0.35 -2.93
CA GLU A 32 -5.00 0.37 -1.95
C GLU A 32 -4.47 0.77 -0.57
N LEU A 33 -3.29 0.28 -0.18
CA LEU A 33 -2.62 0.68 1.06
C LEU A 33 -2.28 2.17 1.06
N ALA A 34 -1.67 2.68 -0.01
CA ALA A 34 -1.32 4.09 -0.14
C ALA A 34 -2.57 4.99 -0.11
N ASN A 35 -3.67 4.52 -0.69
CA ASN A 35 -4.96 5.19 -0.66
C ASN A 35 -5.60 5.16 0.73
N TRP A 36 -5.56 4.01 1.41
CA TRP A 36 -6.07 3.84 2.78
C TRP A 36 -5.35 4.75 3.79
N LEU A 37 -4.04 4.94 3.59
CA LEU A 37 -3.20 5.82 4.40
C LEU A 37 -3.30 7.30 3.99
N ASP A 38 -4.10 7.62 2.99
CA ASP A 38 -4.23 8.97 2.42
C ASP A 38 -2.88 9.59 2.08
N LEU A 39 -1.91 8.78 1.64
CA LEU A 39 -0.58 9.29 1.31
C LEU A 39 -0.73 10.24 0.11
N PRO A 40 -0.13 11.43 0.09
CA PRO A 40 -0.22 12.28 -1.08
C PRO A 40 0.43 11.60 -2.29
N ALA A 41 -0.21 11.68 -3.47
CA ALA A 41 0.43 11.28 -4.71
C ALA A 41 1.74 12.08 -4.87
N ALA A 42 2.81 11.42 -5.34
CA ALA A 42 4.05 12.14 -5.59
C ALA A 42 3.76 13.28 -6.57
N ASP A 43 4.02 14.50 -6.13
CA ASP A 43 3.75 15.75 -6.83
C ASP A 43 3.99 15.62 -8.35
N ALA A 44 2.98 16.00 -9.14
CA ALA A 44 2.85 15.76 -10.57
C ALA A 44 3.86 16.53 -11.45
N ALA A 45 5.06 16.82 -10.93
CA ALA A 45 6.13 17.51 -11.64
C ALA A 45 7.01 16.58 -12.51
N GLY A 46 6.60 15.32 -12.73
CA GLY A 46 7.29 14.40 -13.65
C GLY A 46 7.51 12.96 -13.14
N GLY A 47 6.93 12.58 -12.00
CA GLY A 47 6.97 11.21 -11.51
C GLY A 47 5.84 10.36 -12.08
N ASN A 48 6.16 9.16 -12.59
CA ASN A 48 5.17 8.21 -13.09
C ASN A 48 4.07 7.99 -12.03
N PRO A 49 2.77 8.09 -12.40
CA PRO A 49 1.67 7.77 -11.48
C PRO A 49 1.68 6.31 -11.00
N ASP A 50 2.45 5.44 -11.66
CA ASP A 50 2.74 4.06 -11.28
C ASP A 50 3.73 3.92 -10.11
N ASP A 51 4.40 4.98 -9.65
CA ASP A 51 5.39 4.92 -8.57
C ASP A 51 4.74 4.86 -7.17
N VAL A 52 3.82 3.91 -6.99
CA VAL A 52 3.19 3.62 -5.70
C VAL A 52 4.23 3.21 -4.66
N ASP A 53 5.33 2.59 -5.08
CA ASP A 53 6.45 2.22 -4.23
C ASP A 53 7.12 3.45 -3.60
N GLY A 54 7.36 4.52 -4.36
CA GLY A 54 7.89 5.76 -3.81
C GLY A 54 6.88 6.48 -2.93
N ARG A 55 5.58 6.41 -3.24
CA ARG A 55 4.51 6.96 -2.39
C ARG A 55 4.48 6.27 -1.02
N LEU A 56 4.53 4.94 -0.99
CA LEU A 56 4.63 4.16 0.24
C LEU A 56 5.89 4.50 1.03
N ARG A 57 7.06 4.57 0.37
CA ARG A 57 8.32 4.97 1.03
C ARG A 57 8.25 6.37 1.65
N ARG A 58 7.63 7.33 0.96
CA ARG A 58 7.40 8.69 1.50
C ARG A 58 6.48 8.67 2.71
N GLY A 59 5.50 7.76 2.74
CA GLY A 59 4.66 7.47 3.90
C GLY A 59 5.36 6.69 5.01
N GLY A 60 6.67 6.40 4.87
CA GLY A 60 7.42 5.61 5.84
C GLY A 60 7.17 4.11 5.75
N ILE A 61 6.71 3.60 4.60
CA ILE A 61 6.41 2.18 4.39
C ILE A 61 7.44 1.53 3.50
N GLU A 62 7.80 0.29 3.82
CA GLU A 62 8.66 -0.53 3.00
C GLU A 62 7.81 -1.27 1.95
N PRO A 63 7.84 -0.86 0.67
CA PRO A 63 7.01 -1.47 -0.36
C PRO A 63 7.31 -2.96 -0.62
N GLY A 64 8.53 -3.40 -0.33
CA GLY A 64 8.94 -4.80 -0.49
C GLY A 64 8.36 -5.73 0.58
N SER A 65 7.90 -5.18 1.70
CA SER A 65 7.28 -5.91 2.80
C SER A 65 5.74 -5.91 2.72
N VAL A 66 5.15 -5.41 1.63
CA VAL A 66 3.69 -5.36 1.48
C VAL A 66 3.17 -6.74 1.07
N GLU A 67 2.39 -7.35 1.94
CA GLU A 67 1.70 -8.63 1.71
C GLU A 67 0.20 -8.44 1.83
N PHE A 68 -0.58 -9.16 1.02
CA PHE A 68 -2.03 -9.12 1.07
C PHE A 68 -2.62 -10.51 1.29
N ASN A 69 -3.71 -10.55 2.05
CA ASN A 69 -4.47 -11.75 2.33
C ASN A 69 -5.96 -11.51 2.06
N HIS A 70 -6.61 -12.46 1.38
CA HIS A 70 -8.02 -12.35 1.05
C HIS A 70 -8.85 -12.92 2.19
N ILE A 71 -9.65 -12.07 2.82
CA ILE A 71 -10.60 -12.45 3.87
C ILE A 71 -12.00 -12.42 3.25
N SER A 72 -12.43 -13.59 2.80
CA SER A 72 -13.80 -13.87 2.40
C SER A 72 -14.62 -14.23 3.63
N GLU A 73 -15.80 -13.63 3.76
CA GLU A 73 -16.83 -13.96 4.76
C GLU A 73 -17.87 -14.86 4.12
#